data_AF-A0A8M9PN68-F1
#
_entry.id   AF-A0A8M9PN68-F1
#
_cell.length_a   1.000
_cell.length_b   1.000
_cell.length_c   1.000
_cell.angle_alpha   90.00
_cell.angle_beta   90.00
_cell.angle_gamma   90.00
#
_symmetry.space_group_name_H-M   'P 1'
#
loop_
_entity.id
_entity.type
_entity.pdbx_description
1 polymer ?
#
loop_
_entity_poly.entity_id
_entity_poly.type
_entity_poly.pdbx_seq_one_letter_code
_entity_poly.pdbx_strand_id
1 'polypeptide(L)'
;MSIKKIGCFAHTLNIAAQKLSTITSVSQWAGRIRAMVVWLKRSTLAKPILKEKQHLLGLPEHAVILDVKTRWNSLFLMVERFLEQFSAFQATSMDHRLKKLMDKDRLQRISDEDFRKAEEFVKITKILYTSTLCVSAERSQNLGQILPILNKLQHHFTVNKEDSSFTKTIKDPIWNDLSKRYQGCSVILLNLLLFSLELFSD
;
A
#
# COMPACT_ATOMS: atom_id res chain seq x y z
N MET A 1 -4.34 25.12 -28.26
CA MET A 1 -4.36 24.65 -26.85
C MET A 1 -4.51 23.13 -26.86
N SER A 2 -3.44 22.36 -26.62
CA SER A 2 -3.57 20.91 -26.46
C SER A 2 -4.16 20.64 -25.08
N ILE A 3 -5.45 20.30 -25.04
CA ILE A 3 -6.06 19.66 -23.87
C ILE A 3 -5.30 18.35 -23.70
N LYS A 4 -4.24 18.34 -22.88
CA LYS A 4 -3.69 17.09 -22.37
C LYS A 4 -4.87 16.43 -21.68
N LYS A 5 -5.41 15.35 -22.26
CA LYS A 5 -6.49 14.57 -21.66
C LYS A 5 -6.10 14.38 -20.20
N ILE A 6 -6.83 15.02 -19.29
CA ILE A 6 -6.67 14.76 -17.87
C ILE A 6 -7.09 13.31 -17.73
N GLY A 7 -6.10 12.43 -17.65
CA GLY A 7 -6.34 11.01 -17.49
C GLY A 7 -7.19 10.81 -16.24
N CYS A 8 -8.05 9.79 -16.26
CA CYS A 8 -8.84 9.38 -15.10
C CYS A 8 -8.00 9.45 -13.82
N PHE A 9 -8.47 10.19 -12.81
CA PHE A 9 -7.72 10.44 -11.59
C PHE A 9 -7.40 9.13 -10.87
N ALA A 10 -8.35 8.18 -10.84
CA ALA A 10 -8.11 6.82 -10.34
C ALA A 10 -6.96 6.11 -11.09
N HIS A 11 -6.90 6.28 -12.42
CA HIS A 11 -5.81 5.72 -13.22
C HIS A 11 -4.46 6.36 -12.85
N THR A 12 -4.43 7.67 -12.64
CA THR A 12 -3.23 8.39 -12.17
C THR A 12 -2.76 7.91 -10.81
N LEU A 13 -3.66 7.82 -9.82
CA LEU A 13 -3.33 7.27 -8.50
C LEU A 13 -2.80 5.85 -8.59
N ASN A 14 -3.45 5.01 -9.41
CA ASN A 14 -3.07 3.62 -9.57
C ASN A 14 -1.70 3.47 -10.23
N ILE A 15 -1.32 4.32 -11.20
CA ILE A 15 0.03 4.25 -11.78
C ILE A 15 1.08 4.72 -10.77
N ALA A 16 0.82 5.81 -10.03
CA ALA A 16 1.75 6.26 -9.01
C ALA A 16 1.97 5.17 -7.95
N ALA A 17 0.89 4.57 -7.45
CA ALA A 17 0.98 3.50 -6.45
C ALA A 17 1.69 2.23 -6.99
N GLN A 18 1.61 1.94 -8.30
CA GLN A 18 2.42 0.87 -8.90
C GLN A 18 3.93 1.10 -8.80
N LYS A 19 4.40 2.34 -8.59
CA LYS A 19 5.83 2.60 -8.34
C LYS A 19 6.33 1.95 -7.05
N LEU A 20 5.44 1.61 -6.09
CA LEU A 20 5.80 0.91 -4.86
C LEU A 20 6.57 -0.39 -5.14
N SER A 21 6.20 -1.14 -6.19
CA SER A 21 6.90 -2.38 -6.54
C SER A 21 8.26 -2.17 -7.19
N THR A 22 8.54 -0.96 -7.68
CA THR A 22 9.84 -0.61 -8.29
C THR A 22 10.86 -0.08 -7.28
N ILE A 23 10.41 0.25 -6.05
CA ILE A 23 11.29 0.72 -4.99
C ILE A 23 11.99 -0.50 -4.38
N THR A 24 13.32 -0.56 -4.49
CA THR A 24 14.12 -1.71 -4.05
C THR A 24 13.88 -2.07 -2.58
N SER A 25 13.90 -1.09 -1.67
CA SER A 25 13.67 -1.30 -0.24
C SER A 25 12.30 -1.94 0.05
N VAL A 26 11.24 -1.46 -0.62
CA VAL A 26 9.88 -2.00 -0.52
C VAL A 26 9.80 -3.40 -1.11
N SER A 27 10.34 -3.60 -2.32
CA SER A 27 10.23 -4.88 -3.03
C SER A 27 10.93 -6.02 -2.30
N GLN A 28 12.12 -5.77 -1.74
CA GLN A 28 12.89 -6.74 -0.94
C GLN A 28 12.19 -7.06 0.38
N TRP A 29 11.78 -6.03 1.12
CA TRP A 29 11.06 -6.21 2.39
C TRP A 29 9.73 -6.96 2.19
N ALA A 30 8.92 -6.55 1.21
CA ALA A 30 7.69 -7.27 0.88
C ALA A 30 7.97 -8.69 0.38
N GLY A 31 9.12 -8.94 -0.26
CA GLY A 31 9.58 -10.28 -0.63
C GLY A 31 9.73 -11.22 0.57
N ARG A 32 10.22 -10.71 1.72
CA ARG A 32 10.31 -11.48 2.97
C ARG A 32 8.94 -11.84 3.51
N ILE A 33 8.01 -10.88 3.54
CA ILE A 33 6.62 -11.13 3.97
C ILE A 33 5.97 -12.18 3.06
N ARG A 34 6.12 -12.06 1.73
CA ARG A 34 5.61 -13.05 0.77
C ARG A 34 6.14 -14.45 1.01
N ALA A 35 7.45 -14.59 1.28
CA ALA A 35 8.05 -15.90 1.56
C ALA A 35 7.39 -16.56 2.78
N MET A 36 7.18 -15.80 3.85
CA MET A 36 6.47 -16.28 5.05
C MET A 36 5.02 -16.65 4.75
N VAL A 37 4.28 -15.79 4.03
CA VAL A 37 2.89 -16.06 3.65
C VAL A 37 2.76 -17.31 2.79
N VAL A 38 3.61 -17.47 1.77
CA VAL A 38 3.63 -18.66 0.90
C VAL A 38 3.92 -19.91 1.72
N TRP A 39 4.89 -19.83 2.64
CA TRP A 39 5.22 -20.93 3.53
C TRP A 39 4.06 -21.34 4.43
N LEU A 40 3.39 -20.36 5.05
CA LEU A 40 2.19 -20.59 5.87
C LEU A 40 1.04 -21.19 5.06
N LYS A 41 0.86 -20.76 3.81
CA LYS A 41 -0.20 -21.29 2.92
C LYS A 41 0.05 -22.74 2.51
N ARG A 42 1.29 -23.10 2.19
CA ARG A 42 1.64 -24.42 1.65
C ARG A 42 1.84 -25.50 2.73
N SER A 43 2.26 -25.10 3.93
CA SER A 43 2.59 -26.05 4.99
C SER A 43 1.33 -26.57 5.68
N THR A 44 1.11 -27.88 5.58
CA THR A 44 0.03 -28.59 6.28
C THR A 44 0.20 -28.56 7.80
N LEU A 45 1.42 -28.33 8.30
CA LEU A 45 1.72 -28.23 9.73
C LEU A 45 1.69 -26.76 10.22
N ALA A 46 2.20 -25.81 9.44
CA ALA A 46 2.27 -24.41 9.89
C ALA A 46 0.90 -23.73 9.89
N LYS A 47 0.00 -24.09 8.96
CA LYS A 47 -1.35 -23.53 8.88
C LYS A 47 -2.21 -23.81 10.13
N PRO A 48 -2.33 -25.06 10.63
CA PRO A 48 -3.05 -25.31 11.88
C PRO A 48 -2.35 -24.70 13.10
N ILE A 49 -1.01 -24.66 13.12
CA ILE A 49 -0.27 -24.00 14.21
C ILE A 49 -0.55 -22.49 14.23
N LEU A 50 -0.61 -21.85 13.06
CA LEU A 50 -0.99 -20.44 12.97
C LEU A 50 -2.37 -20.20 13.60
N LYS A 51 -3.36 -21.05 13.28
CA LYS A 51 -4.69 -20.97 13.88
C LYS A 51 -4.66 -21.16 15.40
N GLU A 52 -3.91 -22.14 15.87
CA GLU A 52 -3.69 -22.37 17.31
C GLU A 52 -3.12 -21.10 17.97
N LYS A 53 -2.11 -20.46 17.35
CA LYS A 53 -1.53 -19.22 17.88
C LYS A 53 -2.49 -18.03 17.80
N GLN A 54 -3.28 -17.91 16.73
CA GLN A 54 -4.33 -16.89 16.61
C GLN A 54 -5.33 -17.01 17.75
N HIS A 55 -5.82 -18.22 18.01
CA HIS A 55 -6.76 -18.51 19.08
C HIS A 55 -6.18 -18.19 20.46
N LEU A 56 -4.96 -18.67 20.75
CA LEU A 56 -4.28 -18.43 22.04
C LEU A 56 -4.01 -16.95 22.32
N LEU A 57 -3.79 -16.15 21.27
CA LEU A 57 -3.53 -14.72 21.38
C LEU A 57 -4.82 -13.87 21.34
N GLY A 58 -5.99 -14.49 21.21
CA GLY A 58 -7.27 -13.77 21.06
C GLY A 58 -7.36 -12.96 19.77
N LEU A 59 -6.60 -13.33 18.75
CA LEU A 59 -6.62 -12.67 17.44
C LEU A 59 -7.72 -13.28 16.55
N PRO A 60 -8.33 -12.48 15.64
CA PRO A 60 -9.24 -13.05 14.66
C PRO A 60 -8.54 -14.11 13.80
N GLU A 61 -9.20 -15.23 13.56
CA GLU A 61 -8.68 -16.38 12.78
C GLU A 61 -8.72 -16.13 11.26
N HIS A 62 -8.24 -14.97 10.84
CA HIS A 62 -8.21 -14.62 9.43
C HIS A 62 -7.14 -15.41 8.68
N ALA A 63 -7.47 -15.84 7.47
CA ALA A 63 -6.49 -16.43 6.57
C ALA A 63 -5.46 -15.39 6.10
N VAL A 64 -4.23 -15.85 5.88
CA VAL A 64 -3.15 -15.03 5.32
C VAL A 64 -3.47 -14.64 3.87
N ILE A 65 -3.15 -13.40 3.51
CA ILE A 65 -3.36 -12.85 2.16
C ILE A 65 -2.02 -12.88 1.43
N LEU A 66 -2.01 -13.41 0.20
CA LEU A 66 -0.84 -13.33 -0.69
C LEU A 66 -1.15 -12.30 -1.76
N ASP A 67 -0.23 -11.38 -2.00
CA ASP A 67 -0.42 -10.36 -3.03
C ASP A 67 -0.28 -10.93 -4.44
N VAL A 68 -0.89 -10.21 -5.38
CA VAL A 68 -0.69 -10.35 -6.82
C VAL A 68 0.32 -9.29 -7.23
N LYS A 69 1.52 -9.69 -7.67
CA LYS A 69 2.66 -8.79 -7.94
C LYS A 69 2.33 -7.59 -8.84
N THR A 70 1.36 -7.73 -9.74
CA THR A 70 0.94 -6.70 -10.70
C THR A 70 -0.16 -5.77 -10.17
N ARG A 71 -0.68 -5.99 -8.96
CA ARG A 71 -1.79 -5.23 -8.36
C ARG A 71 -1.40 -4.69 -7.00
N TRP A 72 -0.95 -3.43 -6.94
CA TRP A 72 -0.46 -2.81 -5.71
C TRP A 72 -1.49 -2.84 -4.55
N ASN A 73 -2.80 -2.77 -4.85
CA ASN A 73 -3.86 -2.91 -3.84
C ASN A 73 -3.75 -4.24 -3.06
N SER A 74 -3.33 -5.32 -3.72
CA SER A 74 -3.15 -6.61 -3.06
C SER A 74 -1.90 -6.66 -2.18
N LEU A 75 -0.86 -5.87 -2.51
CA LEU A 75 0.29 -5.67 -1.62
C LEU A 75 -0.15 -4.94 -0.35
N PHE A 76 -0.95 -3.87 -0.48
CA PHE A 76 -1.53 -3.18 0.67
C PHE A 76 -2.30 -4.14 1.59
N LEU A 77 -3.22 -4.93 1.04
CA LEU A 77 -4.02 -5.90 1.81
C LEU A 77 -3.19 -7.01 2.44
N MET A 78 -2.14 -7.50 1.77
CA MET A 78 -1.21 -8.47 2.36
C MET A 78 -0.48 -7.89 3.57
N VAL A 79 0.01 -6.65 3.47
CA VAL A 79 0.73 -5.99 4.58
C VAL A 79 -0.23 -5.66 5.73
N GLU A 80 -1.44 -5.20 5.43
CA GLU A 80 -2.47 -4.93 6.45
C GLU A 80 -2.85 -6.21 7.21
N ARG A 81 -3.04 -7.34 6.51
CA ARG A 81 -3.25 -8.65 7.15
C ARG A 81 -2.01 -9.10 7.94
N PHE A 82 -0.82 -8.86 7.44
CA PHE A 82 0.42 -9.19 8.12
C PHE A 82 0.57 -8.43 9.46
N LEU A 83 0.22 -7.13 9.49
CA LEU A 83 0.22 -6.34 10.72
C LEU A 83 -0.76 -6.90 11.75
N GLU A 84 -2.01 -7.15 11.36
CA GLU A 84 -3.03 -7.73 12.24
C GLU A 84 -2.58 -9.06 12.84
N GLN A 85 -1.84 -9.84 12.07
CA GLN A 85 -1.44 -11.21 12.42
C GLN A 85 0.01 -11.31 12.90
N PHE A 86 0.70 -10.19 13.14
CA PHE A 86 2.14 -10.18 13.37
C PHE A 86 2.55 -11.03 14.57
N SER A 87 1.86 -10.89 15.70
CA SER A 87 2.15 -11.67 16.91
C SER A 87 1.92 -13.17 16.68
N ALA A 88 0.87 -13.55 15.94
CA ALA A 88 0.65 -14.94 15.56
C ALA A 88 1.73 -15.46 14.59
N PHE A 89 2.21 -14.63 13.66
CA PHE A 89 3.32 -14.98 12.76
C PHE A 89 4.61 -15.22 13.54
N GLN A 90 4.96 -14.33 14.47
CA GLN A 90 6.13 -14.50 15.34
C GLN A 90 6.01 -15.78 16.18
N ALA A 91 4.89 -15.96 16.90
CA ALA A 91 4.66 -17.15 17.73
C ALA A 91 4.71 -18.45 16.91
N THR A 92 4.14 -18.45 15.70
CA THR A 92 4.20 -19.60 14.79
C THR A 92 5.63 -19.87 14.34
N SER A 93 6.39 -18.83 13.98
CA SER A 93 7.79 -18.96 13.56
C SER A 93 8.74 -19.45 14.66
N MET A 94 8.31 -19.34 15.92
CA MET A 94 9.05 -19.82 17.10
C MET A 94 8.58 -21.20 17.57
N ASP A 95 7.53 -21.77 16.98
CA ASP A 95 7.01 -23.07 17.39
C ASP A 95 8.02 -24.19 17.07
N HIS A 96 8.40 -24.94 18.12
CA HIS A 96 9.42 -25.99 18.02
C HIS A 96 9.07 -27.08 16.97
N ARG A 97 7.77 -27.33 16.73
CA ARG A 97 7.29 -28.29 15.73
C ARG A 97 7.67 -27.86 14.32
N LEU A 98 7.90 -26.57 14.08
CA LEU A 98 8.20 -25.99 12.77
C LEU A 98 9.69 -25.76 12.52
N LYS A 99 10.56 -25.92 13.53
CA LYS A 99 12.00 -25.62 13.45
C LYS A 99 12.67 -26.30 12.24
N LYS A 100 12.54 -27.63 12.12
CA LYS A 100 13.12 -28.39 11.00
C LYS A 100 12.58 -27.96 9.63
N LEU A 101 11.30 -27.57 9.57
CA LEU A 101 10.66 -27.15 8.32
C LEU A 101 11.15 -25.76 7.89
N MET A 102 11.28 -24.83 8.83
CA MET A 102 11.82 -23.49 8.56
C MET A 102 13.29 -23.55 8.15
N ASP A 103 14.10 -24.37 8.81
CA ASP A 103 15.51 -24.58 8.47
C ASP A 103 15.66 -25.15 7.06
N LYS A 104 14.85 -26.18 6.72
CA LYS A 104 14.80 -26.79 5.38
C LYS A 104 14.46 -25.76 4.30
N ASP A 105 13.49 -24.89 4.57
CA ASP A 105 13.01 -23.89 3.63
C ASP A 105 13.85 -22.59 3.63
N ARG A 106 14.90 -22.52 4.46
CA ARG A 106 15.77 -21.34 4.65
C ARG A 106 14.99 -20.07 4.93
N LEU A 107 13.91 -20.20 5.71
CA LEU A 107 12.99 -19.10 5.96
C LEU A 107 13.61 -18.13 6.97
N GLN A 108 13.75 -16.86 6.58
CA GLN A 108 14.17 -15.82 7.50
C GLN A 108 13.03 -15.52 8.50
N ARG A 109 13.42 -15.32 9.76
CA ARG A 109 12.46 -14.88 10.78
C ARG A 109 12.05 -13.44 10.50
N ILE A 110 10.75 -13.20 10.63
CA ILE A 110 10.17 -11.87 10.64
C ILE A 110 10.57 -11.19 11.96
N SER A 111 11.02 -9.95 11.87
CA SER A 111 11.54 -9.16 12.99
C SER A 111 10.63 -7.98 13.34
N ASP A 112 10.86 -7.34 14.49
CA ASP A 112 10.14 -6.10 14.86
C ASP A 112 10.44 -4.96 13.89
N GLU A 113 11.57 -5.00 13.18
CA GLU A 113 11.87 -4.07 12.09
C GLU A 113 10.95 -4.28 10.89
N ASP A 114 10.55 -5.53 10.60
CA ASP A 114 9.54 -5.79 9.57
C ASP A 114 8.17 -5.25 9.98
N PHE A 115 7.83 -5.33 11.26
CA PHE A 115 6.61 -4.76 11.82
C PHE A 115 6.57 -3.24 11.68
N ARG A 116 7.61 -2.55 12.15
CA ARG A 116 7.70 -1.08 12.02
C ARG A 116 7.58 -0.63 10.57
N LYS A 117 8.27 -1.30 9.64
CA LYS A 117 8.16 -1.03 8.21
C LYS A 117 6.75 -1.29 7.68
N ALA A 118 6.06 -2.32 8.18
CA ALA A 118 4.68 -2.59 7.81
C ALA A 118 3.74 -1.47 8.27
N GLU A 119 3.90 -0.99 9.51
CA GLU A 119 3.12 0.13 10.05
C GLU A 119 3.32 1.39 9.22
N GLU A 120 4.58 1.75 8.95
CA GLU A 120 4.93 2.88 8.09
C GLU A 120 4.34 2.72 6.68
N PHE A 121 4.51 1.55 6.07
CA PHE A 121 3.99 1.26 4.73
C PHE A 121 2.47 1.43 4.67
N VAL A 122 1.72 0.83 5.60
CA VAL A 122 0.25 0.94 5.65
C VAL A 122 -0.15 2.38 5.91
N LYS A 123 0.46 3.08 6.87
CA LYS A 123 0.19 4.50 7.14
C LYS A 123 0.36 5.38 5.90
N ILE A 124 1.45 5.18 5.16
CA ILE A 124 1.76 5.99 3.96
C ILE A 124 0.79 5.65 2.83
N THR A 125 0.54 4.37 2.58
CA THR A 125 -0.20 3.92 1.39
C THR A 125 -1.71 3.88 1.59
N LYS A 126 -2.23 3.97 2.83
CA LYS A 126 -3.66 4.00 3.12
C LYS A 126 -4.38 5.10 2.35
N ILE A 127 -3.81 6.31 2.27
CA ILE A 127 -4.42 7.43 1.55
C ILE A 127 -4.56 7.13 0.05
N LEU A 128 -3.59 6.44 -0.56
CA LEU A 128 -3.70 6.02 -1.96
C LEU A 128 -4.81 4.99 -2.11
N TYR A 129 -4.92 4.06 -1.15
CA TYR A 129 -5.86 2.96 -1.21
C TYR A 129 -7.29 3.48 -1.09
N THR A 130 -7.56 4.29 -0.07
CA THR A 130 -8.88 4.90 0.14
C THR A 130 -9.24 5.88 -0.96
N SER A 131 -8.28 6.69 -1.45
CA SER A 131 -8.53 7.61 -2.56
C SER A 131 -8.89 6.85 -3.83
N THR A 132 -8.15 5.78 -4.15
CA THR A 132 -8.42 4.92 -5.31
C THR A 132 -9.80 4.29 -5.22
N LEU A 133 -10.20 3.78 -4.04
CA LEU A 133 -11.53 3.22 -3.83
C LEU A 133 -12.63 4.28 -4.01
N CYS A 134 -12.47 5.45 -3.40
CA CYS A 134 -13.42 6.56 -3.49
C CYS A 134 -13.66 6.94 -4.95
N VAL A 135 -12.60 7.23 -5.71
CA VAL A 135 -12.73 7.71 -7.10
C VAL A 135 -12.99 6.61 -8.13
N SER A 136 -12.92 5.33 -7.75
CA SER A 136 -13.30 4.20 -8.60
C SER A 136 -14.75 3.75 -8.38
N ALA A 137 -15.34 4.05 -7.22
CA ALA A 137 -16.75 3.74 -6.93
C ALA A 137 -17.72 4.71 -7.63
N GLU A 138 -17.25 5.93 -7.93
CA GLU A 138 -18.07 6.98 -8.52
C GLU A 138 -18.16 6.88 -10.04
N ARG A 139 -19.39 7.04 -10.58
CA ARG A 139 -19.65 6.97 -12.03
C ARG A 139 -18.94 8.05 -12.84
N SER A 140 -18.68 9.21 -12.22
CA SER A 140 -18.01 10.35 -12.85
C SER A 140 -17.18 11.09 -11.80
N GLN A 141 -15.87 11.13 -11.99
CA GLN A 141 -14.96 11.91 -11.15
C GLN A 141 -15.18 13.40 -11.42
N ASN A 142 -15.73 14.13 -10.46
CA ASN A 142 -15.85 15.57 -10.59
C ASN A 142 -14.59 16.28 -10.04
N LEU A 143 -14.26 17.43 -10.62
CA LEU A 143 -13.07 18.19 -10.28
C LEU A 143 -13.04 18.61 -8.80
N GLY A 144 -14.23 18.83 -8.22
CA GLY A 144 -14.44 19.18 -6.82
C GLY A 144 -13.95 18.13 -5.83
N GLN A 145 -13.85 16.86 -6.23
CA GLN A 145 -13.24 15.81 -5.41
C GLN A 145 -11.75 15.64 -5.65
N ILE A 146 -11.32 15.80 -6.91
CA ILE A 146 -9.93 15.59 -7.30
C ILE A 146 -9.02 16.59 -6.57
N LEU A 147 -9.41 17.87 -6.50
CA LEU A 147 -8.57 18.91 -5.89
C LEU A 147 -8.34 18.71 -4.39
N PRO A 148 -9.37 18.47 -3.55
CA PRO A 148 -9.15 18.13 -2.14
C PRO A 148 -8.28 16.89 -1.94
N ILE A 149 -8.46 15.85 -2.77
CA ILE A 149 -7.63 14.64 -2.67
C ILE A 149 -6.18 14.97 -3.04
N LEU A 150 -5.93 15.71 -4.12
CA LEU A 150 -4.59 16.14 -4.52
C LEU A 150 -3.89 16.96 -3.44
N ASN A 151 -4.58 17.91 -2.81
CA ASN A 151 -4.02 18.71 -1.73
C ASN A 151 -3.66 17.84 -0.51
N LYS A 152 -4.53 16.89 -0.15
CA LYS A 152 -4.25 15.92 0.93
C LYS A 152 -3.04 15.04 0.59
N LEU A 153 -2.93 14.58 -0.65
CA LEU A 153 -1.80 13.78 -1.12
C LEU A 153 -0.49 14.57 -1.09
N GLN A 154 -0.50 15.83 -1.55
CA GLN A 154 0.67 16.70 -1.51
C GLN A 154 1.21 16.84 -0.09
N HIS A 155 0.32 17.18 0.85
CA HIS A 155 0.70 17.33 2.25
C HIS A 155 1.21 16.00 2.84
N HIS A 156 0.49 14.90 2.60
CA HIS A 156 0.83 13.58 3.14
C HIS A 156 2.17 13.03 2.62
N PHE A 157 2.48 13.25 1.35
CA PHE A 157 3.71 12.78 0.73
C PHE A 157 4.88 13.78 0.81
N THR A 158 4.68 14.96 1.41
CA THR A 158 5.80 15.84 1.75
C THR A 158 6.72 15.13 2.74
N VAL A 159 8.01 15.08 2.42
CA VAL A 159 9.05 14.49 3.27
C VAL A 159 9.36 15.43 4.43
N ASN A 160 9.29 14.88 5.64
CA ASN A 160 9.63 15.55 6.88
C ASN A 160 10.99 15.10 7.41
N LYS A 161 11.62 15.93 8.24
CA LYS A 161 12.91 15.60 8.87
C LYS A 161 12.83 14.31 9.68
N GLU A 162 11.74 14.16 10.45
CA GLU A 162 11.44 13.01 11.31
C GLU A 162 11.06 11.73 10.56
N ASP A 163 10.84 11.79 9.24
CA ASP A 163 10.50 10.59 8.47
C ASP A 163 11.70 9.63 8.48
N SER A 164 11.42 8.34 8.71
CA SER A 164 12.42 7.28 8.62
C SER A 164 12.99 7.18 7.20
N SER A 165 14.15 6.53 7.05
CA SER A 165 14.72 6.26 5.73
C SER A 165 13.76 5.46 4.85
N PHE A 166 13.04 4.49 5.43
CA PHE A 166 12.05 3.69 4.70
C PHE A 166 10.87 4.54 4.22
N THR A 167 10.31 5.37 5.10
CA THR A 167 9.24 6.32 4.76
C THR A 167 9.66 7.26 3.62
N LYS A 168 10.86 7.85 3.71
CA LYS A 168 11.42 8.73 2.67
C LYS A 168 11.53 8.04 1.31
N THR A 169 12.02 6.80 1.30
CA THR A 169 12.14 6.01 0.05
C THR A 169 10.80 5.74 -0.64
N ILE A 170 9.68 5.82 0.09
CA ILE A 170 8.33 5.70 -0.46
C ILE A 170 7.78 7.06 -0.86
N LYS A 171 7.90 8.06 0.00
CA LYS A 171 7.25 9.36 -0.23
C LYS A 171 7.76 10.06 -1.49
N ASP A 172 9.07 10.17 -1.64
CA ASP A 172 9.68 10.94 -2.73
C ASP A 172 9.31 10.39 -4.11
N PRO A 173 9.49 9.08 -4.42
CA PRO A 173 9.18 8.58 -5.77
C PRO A 173 7.70 8.68 -6.12
N ILE A 174 6.82 8.46 -5.13
CA ILE A 174 5.37 8.50 -5.33
C ILE A 174 4.90 9.91 -5.62
N TRP A 175 5.33 10.89 -4.81
CA TRP A 175 4.96 12.29 -5.04
C TRP A 175 5.56 12.83 -6.34
N ASN A 176 6.81 12.45 -6.65
CA ASN A 176 7.44 12.86 -7.90
C ASN A 176 6.72 12.29 -9.13
N ASP A 177 6.15 11.08 -9.08
CA ASP A 177 5.34 10.55 -10.19
C ASP A 177 3.97 11.23 -10.29
N LEU A 178 3.29 11.45 -9.15
CA LEU A 178 1.99 12.12 -9.10
C LEU A 178 2.09 13.57 -9.59
N SER A 179 3.00 14.34 -9.01
CA SER A 179 3.14 15.77 -9.29
C SER A 179 3.47 16.04 -10.75
N LYS A 180 4.30 15.22 -11.41
CA LYS A 180 4.62 15.35 -12.86
C LYS A 180 3.39 15.35 -13.77
N ARG A 181 2.32 14.67 -13.37
CA ARG A 181 1.07 14.61 -14.15
C ARG A 181 0.22 15.86 -14.00
N TYR A 182 0.47 16.64 -12.95
CA TYR A 182 -0.20 17.89 -12.63
C TYR A 182 0.72 19.12 -12.74
N GLN A 183 2.01 18.92 -13.05
CA GLN A 183 2.95 20.00 -13.40
C GLN A 183 2.45 20.72 -14.66
N GLY A 184 2.19 22.02 -14.54
CA GLY A 184 1.54 22.85 -15.57
C GLY A 184 0.00 22.78 -15.56
N CYS A 185 -0.58 21.87 -14.79
CA CYS A 185 -2.02 21.75 -14.64
C CYS A 185 -2.58 22.70 -13.59
N SER A 186 -1.79 23.38 -12.75
CA SER A 186 -2.32 24.42 -11.85
C SER A 186 -3.09 25.48 -12.64
N VAL A 187 -2.53 25.95 -13.77
CA VAL A 187 -3.19 26.91 -14.67
C VAL A 187 -4.32 26.26 -15.47
N ILE A 188 -4.19 25.00 -15.88
CA ILE A 188 -5.22 24.31 -16.69
C ILE A 188 -6.42 23.85 -15.83
N LEU A 189 -6.19 23.39 -14.60
CA LEU A 189 -7.22 23.04 -13.61
C LEU A 189 -7.94 24.30 -13.14
N LEU A 190 -7.23 25.41 -12.92
CA LEU A 190 -7.85 26.72 -12.65
C LEU A 190 -8.67 27.20 -13.86
N ASN A 191 -8.15 27.08 -15.08
CA ASN A 191 -8.90 27.47 -16.29
C ASN A 191 -10.11 26.56 -16.55
N LEU A 192 -10.03 25.27 -16.22
CA LEU A 192 -11.18 24.36 -16.29
C LEU A 192 -12.20 24.60 -15.17
N LEU A 193 -11.76 25.05 -13.98
CA LEU A 193 -12.67 25.54 -12.94
C LEU A 193 -13.48 26.74 -13.42
N LEU A 194 -12.83 27.71 -14.09
CA LEU A 194 -13.53 28.84 -14.70
C LEU A 194 -14.56 28.36 -15.74
N PHE A 195 -14.17 27.45 -16.63
CA PHE A 195 -15.08 26.90 -17.64
C PHE A 195 -16.23 26.07 -17.05
N SER A 196 -15.98 25.33 -15.97
CA SER A 196 -17.02 24.53 -15.30
C SER A 196 -18.00 25.44 -14.55
N LEU A 197 -17.51 26.50 -13.89
CA LEU A 197 -18.37 27.47 -13.21
C LEU A 197 -19.20 28.29 -14.22
N GLU A 198 -18.65 28.60 -15.39
CA GLU A 198 -19.41 29.23 -16.48
C GLU A 198 -20.51 28.31 -17.02
N LEU A 199 -20.24 27.01 -17.20
CA LEU A 199 -21.26 26.04 -17.65
C LEU A 199 -22.36 25.71 -16.62
N PHE A 200 -22.19 26.11 -15.36
CA PHE A 200 -23.21 25.97 -14.32
C PHE A 200 -23.84 27.31 -13.88
N SER A 201 -23.53 28.41 -14.59
CA SER A 201 -24.13 29.72 -14.34
C SER A 201 -25.25 30.11 -15.31
N ASP A 202 -25.72 29.16 -16.14
CA ASP A 202 -26.97 29.27 -16.91
C ASP A 202 -28.11 28.49 -16.22
#